data_AF-A0A401RGX2-F1
#
_entry.id   AF-A0A401RGX2-F1
#
_cell.length_a   1.000
_cell.length_b   1.000
_cell.length_c   1.000
_cell.angle_alpha   90.00
_cell.angle_beta   90.00
_cell.angle_gamma   90.00
#
_symmetry.space_group_name_H-M   'P 1'
#
loop_
_entity.id
_entity.type
_entity.pdbx_description
1 polymer ?
#
loop_
_entity_poly.entity_id
_entity_poly.type
_entity_poly.pdbx_seq_one_letter_code
_entity_poly.pdbx_strand_id
1 'polypeptide(L)'
;MKARTKAKSRSSRAGLQFPVGRIHRLLRKGNYAERVGAGAPVYLAVVLEYLAAEVLELAGNAARDNKKTHIIPRHCSWPCATTRSSTSCWEG
;
A
#
# COMPACT_ATOMS: atom_id res chain seq x y z
N MET A 1 -21.54 -25.15 27.03
CA MET A 1 -20.30 -24.45 26.62
C MET A 1 -20.64 -23.44 25.52
N LYS A 2 -20.44 -22.13 25.72
CA LYS A 2 -20.67 -21.13 24.66
C LYS A 2 -19.59 -21.32 23.58
N ALA A 3 -20.02 -21.64 22.36
CA ALA A 3 -19.11 -21.75 21.21
C ALA A 3 -18.37 -20.43 21.00
N ARG A 4 -17.04 -20.47 20.98
CA ARG A 4 -16.20 -19.30 20.74
C ARG A 4 -16.33 -18.90 19.28
N THR A 5 -17.10 -17.85 18.99
CA THR A 5 -17.22 -17.30 17.64
C THR A 5 -15.83 -16.90 17.15
N LYS A 6 -15.39 -17.43 15.99
CA LYS A 6 -14.08 -17.09 15.42
C LYS A 6 -14.00 -15.58 15.18
N ALA A 7 -13.06 -14.92 15.83
CA ALA A 7 -12.87 -13.48 15.68
C ALA A 7 -12.30 -13.18 14.28
N LYS A 8 -13.10 -12.57 13.40
CA LYS A 8 -12.63 -12.04 12.11
C LYS A 8 -11.74 -10.82 12.35
N SER A 9 -10.59 -10.75 11.68
CA SER A 9 -9.66 -9.62 11.78
C SER A 9 -10.23 -8.36 11.14
N ARG A 10 -9.82 -7.18 11.60
CA ARG A 10 -10.28 -5.90 11.02
C ARG A 10 -9.88 -5.74 9.55
N SER A 11 -8.74 -6.29 9.13
CA SER A 11 -8.34 -6.34 7.71
C SER A 11 -9.29 -7.24 6.90
N SER A 12 -9.63 -8.44 7.40
CA SER A 12 -10.56 -9.35 6.71
C SER A 12 -11.98 -8.78 6.57
N ARG A 13 -12.41 -7.90 7.49
CA ARG A 13 -13.70 -7.19 7.40
C ARG A 13 -13.66 -6.03 6.40
N ALA A 14 -12.50 -5.40 6.25
CA ALA A 14 -12.29 -4.29 5.31
C ALA A 14 -11.91 -4.77 3.89
N GLY A 15 -11.64 -6.07 3.70
CA GLY A 15 -11.20 -6.62 2.42
C GLY A 15 -9.76 -6.28 2.03
N LEU A 16 -8.94 -5.81 2.98
CA LEU A 16 -7.59 -5.33 2.73
C LEU A 16 -6.55 -6.42 3.01
N GLN A 17 -5.53 -6.51 2.15
CA GLN A 17 -4.35 -7.35 2.41
C GLN A 17 -3.48 -6.74 3.51
N PHE A 18 -3.45 -5.40 3.59
CA PHE A 18 -2.65 -4.71 4.58
C PHE A 18 -3.22 -4.86 6.01
N PRO A 19 -2.36 -5.08 7.02
CA PRO A 19 -2.81 -5.38 8.38
C PRO A 19 -3.28 -4.13 9.14
N VAL A 20 -4.57 -3.77 8.99
CA VAL A 20 -5.25 -2.66 9.70
C VAL A 20 -5.01 -2.70 11.23
N GLY A 21 -4.98 -3.90 11.81
CA GLY A 21 -4.76 -4.08 13.25
C GLY A 21 -3.36 -3.64 13.71
N ARG A 22 -2.35 -3.88 12.88
CA ARG A 22 -0.95 -3.50 13.14
C ARG A 22 -0.78 -1.99 12.97
N ILE A 23 -1.36 -1.42 11.92
CA ILE A 23 -1.34 0.02 11.66
C ILE A 23 -1.95 0.79 12.83
N HIS A 24 -3.11 0.34 13.35
CA HIS A 24 -3.70 0.93 14.54
C HIS A 24 -2.80 0.91 15.79
N ARG A 25 -2.00 -0.15 15.96
CA ARG A 25 -1.04 -0.24 17.06
C ARG A 25 0.14 0.70 16.85
N LEU A 26 0.65 0.81 15.62
CA LEU A 26 1.74 1.71 15.27
C LEU A 26 1.33 3.17 15.46
N LEU A 27 0.11 3.55 15.07
CA LEU A 27 -0.41 4.90 15.28
C LEU A 27 -0.45 5.30 16.76
N ARG A 28 -0.82 4.37 17.65
CA ARG A 28 -0.81 4.61 19.10
C ARG A 28 0.61 4.61 19.68
N LYS A 29 1.50 3.74 19.19
CA LYS A 29 2.91 3.71 19.63
C LYS A 29 3.68 4.97 19.21
N GLY A 30 3.37 5.51 18.03
CA GLY A 30 4.00 6.72 17.52
C GLY A 30 3.47 8.02 18.09
N ASN A 31 2.51 7.97 19.03
CA ASN A 31 1.95 9.12 19.73
C ASN A 31 1.45 10.26 18.80
N TYR A 32 1.00 9.91 17.59
CA TYR A 32 0.56 10.88 16.57
C TYR A 32 -0.72 11.62 16.94
N ALA A 33 -1.54 11.04 17.82
CA ALA A 33 -2.74 11.65 18.37
C ALA A 33 -3.07 10.98 19.71
N GLU A 34 -3.68 11.74 20.64
CA GLU A 34 -4.14 11.23 21.93
C GLU A 34 -5.23 10.16 21.77
N ARG A 35 -6.11 10.32 20.77
CA ARG A 35 -7.17 9.36 20.44
C ARG A 35 -7.15 9.06 18.95
N VAL A 36 -7.04 7.77 18.61
CA VAL A 36 -7.09 7.30 17.22
C VAL A 36 -8.50 6.79 16.93
N GLY A 37 -9.20 7.43 15.99
CA GLY A 37 -10.53 7.01 15.55
C GLY A 37 -10.51 5.63 14.87
N ALA A 38 -11.63 4.89 14.95
CA ALA A 38 -11.71 3.52 14.41
C ALA A 38 -11.50 3.43 12.89
N GLY A 39 -11.85 4.50 12.15
CA GLY A 39 -11.69 4.60 10.70
C GLY A 39 -10.28 5.02 10.25
N ALA A 40 -9.49 5.70 11.08
CA ALA A 40 -8.15 6.16 10.75
C ALA A 40 -7.19 5.05 10.28
N PRO A 41 -7.08 3.89 10.97
CA PRO A 41 -6.20 2.82 10.51
C PRO A 41 -6.71 2.09 9.26
N VAL A 42 -8.01 2.17 8.96
CA VAL A 42 -8.59 1.59 7.73
C VAL A 42 -8.23 2.47 6.55
N TYR A 43 -8.44 3.78 6.66
CA TYR A 43 -8.08 4.75 5.63
C TYR A 43 -6.59 4.67 5.29
N LEU A 44 -5.72 4.66 6.30
CA LEU A 44 -4.29 4.55 6.09
C LEU A 44 -3.89 3.22 5.43
N ALA A 45 -4.55 2.11 5.79
CA ALA A 45 -4.29 0.83 5.14
C ALA A 45 -4.64 0.85 3.65
N VAL A 46 -5.77 1.46 3.27
CA VAL A 46 -6.20 1.61 1.86
C VAL A 46 -5.18 2.40 1.06
N VAL A 47 -4.74 3.56 1.58
CA VAL A 47 -3.78 4.42 0.88
C VAL A 47 -2.43 3.71 0.68
N LEU A 48 -1.95 3.00 1.70
CA LEU A 48 -0.70 2.25 1.60
C LEU A 48 -0.81 1.07 0.62
N GLU A 49 -1.95 0.37 0.61
CA GLU A 49 -2.19 -0.73 -0.32
C GLU A 49 -2.27 -0.23 -1.77
N TYR A 50 -2.93 0.90 -1.99
CA TYR A 50 -2.99 1.57 -3.29
C TYR A 50 -1.60 1.95 -3.81
N LEU A 51 -0.80 2.65 -2.99
CA LEU A 51 0.54 3.07 -3.40
C LEU A 51 1.48 1.88 -3.65
N ALA A 52 1.38 0.83 -2.85
CA ALA A 52 2.17 -0.38 -3.05
C ALA A 52 1.79 -1.11 -4.35
N ALA A 53 0.49 -1.15 -4.67
CA ALA A 53 0.00 -1.73 -5.93
C ALA A 53 0.52 -0.95 -7.14
N GLU A 54 0.43 0.38 -7.11
CA GLU A 54 0.91 1.26 -8.19
C GLU A 54 2.41 1.07 -8.45
N VAL A 55 3.23 1.09 -7.40
CA VAL A 55 4.69 0.90 -7.53
C VAL A 55 5.01 -0.51 -8.03
N LEU A 56 4.30 -1.53 -7.57
CA LEU A 56 4.52 -2.91 -7.99
C LEU A 56 4.10 -3.14 -9.44
N GLU A 57 3.02 -2.51 -9.91
CA GLU A 57 2.57 -2.55 -11.29
C GLU A 57 3.60 -1.92 -12.23
N LEU A 58 4.06 -0.72 -11.90
CA LEU A 58 5.08 -0.01 -12.67
C LEU A 58 6.42 -0.78 -12.70
N ALA A 59 6.86 -1.29 -11.55
CA ALA A 59 8.08 -2.08 -11.47
C ALA A 59 7.94 -3.45 -12.17
N GLY A 60 6.74 -4.04 -12.15
CA GLY A 60 6.40 -5.29 -12.83
C GLY A 60 6.41 -5.15 -14.34
N ASN A 61 5.83 -4.08 -14.87
CA ASN A 61 5.88 -3.75 -16.30
C ASN A 61 7.32 -3.55 -16.75
N ALA A 62 8.09 -2.72 -16.03
CA ALA A 62 9.52 -2.51 -16.33
C ALA A 62 10.34 -3.82 -16.25
N ALA A 63 10.02 -4.73 -15.33
CA ALA A 63 10.68 -6.04 -15.24
C ALA A 63 10.33 -6.97 -16.41
N ARG A 64 9.06 -6.98 -16.82
CA ARG A 64 8.56 -7.76 -17.95
C ARG A 64 9.18 -7.29 -19.27
N ASP A 65 9.31 -5.98 -19.46
CA ASP A 65 9.97 -5.40 -20.64
C ASP A 65 11.45 -5.79 -20.71
N ASN A 66 12.09 -5.91 -19.55
CA ASN A 66 13.47 -6.41 -19.44
C ASN A 66 13.57 -7.96 -19.48
N LYS A 67 12.47 -8.68 -19.73
CA LYS A 67 12.38 -10.15 -19.75
C LYS A 67 12.91 -10.83 -18.47
N LYS A 68 12.88 -10.13 -17.34
CA LYS A 68 13.33 -10.67 -16.04
C LYS A 68 12.13 -11.03 -15.17
N THR A 69 12.20 -12.21 -14.56
CA THR A 69 11.16 -12.74 -13.66
C THR A 69 11.24 -12.17 -12.23
N HIS A 70 12.30 -11.44 -11.90
CA HIS A 70 12.54 -10.89 -10.56
C HIS A 70 12.72 -9.37 -10.62
N ILE A 71 12.06 -8.65 -9.71
CA ILE A 71 12.18 -7.19 -9.59
C ILE A 71 13.54 -6.90 -8.94
N ILE A 72 14.46 -6.33 -9.71
CA ILE A 72 15.80 -5.90 -9.25
C ILE A 72 15.71 -4.39 -8.94
N PRO A 73 16.46 -3.83 -7.96
CA PRO A 73 16.40 -2.40 -7.63
C PRO A 73 16.53 -1.44 -8.82
N ARG A 74 17.18 -1.87 -9.90
CA ARG A 74 17.28 -1.14 -11.17
C ARG A 74 15.91 -0.85 -11.81
N HIS A 75 14.89 -1.69 -11.63
CA HIS A 75 13.54 -1.50 -12.21
C HIS A 75 12.67 -0.55 -11.38
N CYS A 76 13.06 -0.24 -10.14
CA CYS A 76 12.39 0.78 -9.33
C CYS A 76 12.87 2.21 -9.72
N SER A 77 14.06 2.33 -10.33
CA SER A 77 14.68 3.62 -10.67
C SER A 77 14.07 4.31 -11.90
N TRP A 78 13.57 3.56 -12.88
CA TRP A 78 13.03 4.13 -14.13
C TRP A 78 11.60 4.67 -14.00
N PRO A 79 10.65 3.98 -13.34
CA PRO A 79 9.26 4.43 -13.32
C PRO A 79 9.04 5.72 -12.53
N CYS A 80 9.81 5.94 -11.45
CA CYS A 80 9.72 7.16 -10.65
C CYS A 80 10.16 8.43 -11.42
N ALA A 81 10.97 8.28 -12.47
CA ALA A 81 11.35 9.39 -13.35
C ALA A 81 10.31 9.64 -14.46
N THR A 82 9.43 8.68 -14.75
CA THR A 82 8.52 8.73 -15.91
C THR A 82 7.07 9.03 -15.53
N THR A 83 6.62 8.72 -14.32
CA THR A 83 5.21 8.91 -13.98
C THR A 83 4.91 10.30 -13.41
N ARG A 84 4.39 11.13 -14.33
CA ARG A 84 3.40 12.20 -14.11
C ARG A 84 3.91 13.58 -13.70
N SER A 85 4.99 14.03 -14.32
CA SER A 85 5.19 15.45 -14.68
C SER A 85 5.59 15.67 -16.14
N SER A 86 5.64 14.61 -16.97
CA SER A 86 5.77 14.73 -18.43
C SER A 86 4.40 14.79 -19.12
N THR A 87 3.60 15.79 -18.76
CA THR A 87 2.67 16.38 -19.75
C THR A 87 3.29 17.58 -20.46
N SER A 88 4.56 17.92 -20.20
CA SER A 88 5.27 19.03 -20.86
C SER A 88 6.22 18.60 -21.98
N CYS A 89 6.15 17.36 -22.47
CA CYS A 89 6.87 16.96 -23.70
C CYS A 89 6.07 17.19 -24.99
N TRP A 90 4.88 17.80 -24.90
CA TRP A 90 4.03 18.09 -26.06
C TRP A 90 3.21 19.38 -25.87
N GLU A 91 3.81 20.50 -25.51
CA GLU A 91 3.29 21.84 -25.87
C GLU A 91 4.47 22.84 -25.87
N GLY A 92 4.91 23.27 -27.07
CA GLY A 92 5.82 24.40 -27.29
C GLY A 92 7.26 24.04 -27.67
#